data_AF-A0A414B869-F1
#
_entry.id   AF-A0A414B869-F1
#
_cell.length_a   1.000
_cell.length_b   1.000
_cell.length_c   1.000
_cell.angle_alpha   90.00
_cell.angle_beta   90.00
_cell.angle_gamma   90.00
#
_symmetry.space_group_name_H-M   'P 1'
#
loop_
_entity.id
_entity.type
_entity.pdbx_description
1 polymer ?
#
loop_
_entity_poly.entity_id
_entity_poly.type
_entity_poly.pdbx_seq_one_letter_code
_entity_poly.pdbx_strand_id
1 'polypeptide(L)' 'MKKENNPKEQTTVRLTVRIPDELEKQVRDEAERRGLSINQMMIQMVTRYLKDHQD' A
#
# COMPACT_ATOMS: atom_id res chain seq x y z
N MET A 1 -35.87 3.52 13.85
CA MET A 1 -34.92 3.52 12.72
C MET A 1 -33.52 3.29 13.26
N LYS A 2 -32.95 2.10 13.07
CA LYS A 2 -31.55 1.84 13.42
C LYS A 2 -30.74 2.06 12.14
N LYS A 3 -29.81 3.01 12.16
CA LYS A 3 -28.82 3.17 11.10
C LYS A 3 -27.90 1.95 11.18
N GLU A 4 -28.10 0.99 10.30
CA GLU A 4 -27.16 -0.11 10.11
C GLU A 4 -25.83 0.50 9.66
N ASN A 5 -24.76 0.13 10.35
CA ASN A 5 -23.39 0.50 9.99
C ASN A 5 -23.12 -0.05 8.59
N ASN A 6 -23.24 0.79 7.56
CA ASN A 6 -22.82 0.40 6.22
C ASN A 6 -21.29 0.20 6.30
N PRO A 7 -20.77 -1.04 6.19
CA PRO A 7 -19.33 -1.21 6.10
C PRO A 7 -18.94 -0.52 4.79
N LYS A 8 -18.21 0.60 4.89
CA LYS A 8 -17.78 1.39 3.73
C LYS A 8 -17.35 0.43 2.62
N GLU A 9 -18.04 0.45 1.49
CA GLU A 9 -17.69 -0.39 0.34
C GLU A 9 -16.19 -0.24 0.08
N GLN A 10 -15.44 -1.34 0.27
CA GLN A 10 -14.00 -1.33 0.09
C GLN A 10 -13.71 -1.46 -1.40
N THR A 11 -13.63 -0.33 -2.09
CA THR A 11 -13.19 -0.31 -3.48
C THR A 11 -11.72 -0.66 -3.57
N THR A 12 -11.41 -1.81 -4.16
CA THR A 12 -10.03 -2.19 -4.48
C THR A 12 -9.66 -1.65 -5.86
N VAL A 13 -8.71 -0.72 -5.92
CA VAL A 13 -8.18 -0.18 -7.18
C VAL A 13 -6.87 -0.90 -7.51
N ARG A 14 -6.78 -1.49 -8.70
CA ARG A 14 -5.54 -2.14 -9.16
C ARG A 14 -4.62 -1.11 -9.80
N LEU A 15 -3.41 -0.98 -9.25
CA LEU A 15 -2.35 -0.13 -9.80
C LEU A 15 -1.25 -1.01 -10.39
N THR A 16 -0.91 -0.75 -11.65
CA THR A 16 0.28 -1.35 -12.27
C THR A 16 1.39 -0.30 -12.26
N VAL A 17 2.50 -0.61 -11.59
CA VAL A 17 3.67 0.28 -11.51
C VAL A 17 4.83 -0.41 -12.20
N ARG A 18 5.60 0.35 -12.99
CA ARG A 18 6.87 -0.11 -13.56
C ARG A 18 7.98 0.60 -12.80
N ILE A 19 8.82 -0.17 -12.11
CA ILE A 19 9.99 0.32 -11.39
C ILE A 19 11.23 -0.43 -11.89
N PRO A 20 12.44 0.13 -11.73
CA PRO A 20 13.68 -0.57 -12.04
C PRO A 20 13.80 -1.88 -11.24
N ASP A 21 14.36 -2.92 -11.84
CA ASP A 21 14.49 -4.25 -11.24
C ASP A 21 15.23 -4.23 -9.89
N GLU A 22 16.26 -3.39 -9.77
CA GLU A 22 17.01 -3.23 -8.54
C GLU A 22 16.14 -2.66 -7.41
N LEU A 23 15.28 -1.68 -7.72
CA LEU A 23 14.35 -1.12 -6.75
C LEU A 23 13.28 -2.14 -6.37
N GLU A 24 12.77 -2.92 -7.34
CA GLU A 24 11.83 -4.00 -7.04
C GLU A 24 12.44 -5.01 -6.07
N LYS A 25 13.70 -5.41 -6.29
CA LYS A 25 14.43 -6.31 -5.41
C LYS A 25 14.55 -5.73 -3.99
N GLN A 26 14.97 -4.47 -3.87
CA GLN A 26 15.10 -3.81 -2.57
C GLN A 26 13.76 -3.77 -1.80
N VAL A 27 12.65 -3.47 -2.50
CA VAL A 27 11.32 -3.46 -1.88
C VAL A 27 10.89 -4.86 -1.43
N ARG A 28 11.19 -5.90 -2.23
CA ARG A 28 10.89 -7.29 -1.89
C ARG A 28 11.69 -7.78 -0.67
N ASP A 29 12.99 -7.55 -0.66
CA ASP A 29 13.88 -7.93 0.44
C ASP A 29 13.43 -7.27 1.75
N GLU A 30 13.06 -5.99 1.68
CA GLU A 30 12.58 -5.25 2.86
C GLU A 30 11.19 -5.71 3.31
N ALA A 31 10.32 -6.13 2.39
CA ALA A 31 9.01 -6.70 2.73
C ALA A 31 9.18 -8.04 3.44
N GLU A 32 10.05 -8.91 2.93
CA GLU A 32 10.40 -10.19 3.56
C GLU A 32 10.99 -9.99 4.96
N ARG A 33 11.96 -9.08 5.11
CA ARG A 33 12.59 -8.74 6.39
C ARG A 33 11.57 -8.31 7.46
N ARG A 34 10.45 -7.70 7.05
CA ARG A 34 9.37 -7.25 7.94
C ARG A 34 8.20 -8.23 8.04
N GLY A 35 8.23 -9.36 7.35
CA GLY A 35 7.11 -10.31 7.30
C GLY A 35 5.85 -9.75 6.61
N LEU A 36 6.03 -8.86 5.62
CA LEU A 36 4.96 -8.22 4.86
C LEU A 36 4.90 -8.75 3.42
N SER A 37 3.72 -8.72 2.81
CA SER A 37 3.62 -8.82 1.35
C SER A 37 4.15 -7.56 0.67
N ILE A 38 4.60 -7.70 -0.58
CA ILE A 38 5.04 -6.55 -1.40
C ILE A 38 3.95 -5.48 -1.51
N ASN A 39 2.68 -5.88 -1.64
CA ASN A 39 1.56 -4.95 -1.71
C ASN A 39 1.40 -4.15 -0.40
N GLN A 40 1.52 -4.80 0.75
CA GLN A 40 1.47 -4.11 2.04
C GLN A 40 2.64 -3.15 2.21
N MET A 41 3.85 -3.54 1.81
CA MET A 41 5.02 -2.66 1.82
C MET A 41 4.79 -1.43 0.93
N MET A 42 4.35 -1.63 -0.31
CA MET A 42 4.06 -0.54 -1.25
C MET A 42 3.00 0.42 -0.71
N ILE A 43 1.91 -0.12 -0.13
CA ILE A 43 0.87 0.71 0.50
C ILE A 43 1.46 1.54 1.65
N GLN A 44 2.32 0.96 2.50
CA GLN A 44 2.96 1.71 3.59
C GLN A 44 3.86 2.83 3.07
N MET A 45 4.68 2.56 2.06
CA MET A 45 5.57 3.55 1.44
C MET A 45 4.78 4.72 0.83
N VAL A 46 3.76 4.42 0.03
CA VAL A 46 2.90 5.43 -0.60
C VAL A 46 2.12 6.21 0.46
N THR A 47 1.56 5.53 1.46
CA THR A 47 0.82 6.20 2.55
C THR A 47 1.72 7.14 3.34
N ARG A 48 2.96 6.72 3.65
CA ARG A 48 3.94 7.56 4.33
C ARG A 48 4.29 8.78 3.49
N TYR A 49 4.62 8.59 2.21
CA TYR A 49 4.93 9.68 1.30
C TYR A 49 3.79 10.70 1.25
N LEU A 50 2.54 10.24 1.09
CA LEU A 50 1.37 11.12 1.04
C LEU A 50 1.15 11.88 2.36
N LYS A 51 1.38 11.24 3.51
CA LYS A 51 1.29 11.94 4.82
C LYS A 51 2.34 13.03 4.97
N ASP A 52 3.55 12.77 4.48
CA ASP A 52 4.68 13.70 4.60
C ASP A 52 4.56 14.87 3.59
N HIS A 53 3.70 14.76 2.57
CA HIS A 53 3.54 15.71 1.46
C HIS A 53 2.08 16.14 1.21
N GLN A 54 1.20 16.00 2.20
CA GLN A 54 -0.13 16.59 2.17
C GLN A 54 -0.04 18.02 2.73
N ASP A 55 -0.25 19.01 1.87
CA ASP A 55 -0.55 20.40 2.25
C ASP A 55 -1.92 20.51 2.94
#